data_AF-A0A6L8KMA2-F1
#
_entry.id   AF-A0A6L8KMA2-F1
#
_cell.length_a   1.000
_cell.length_b   1.000
_cell.length_c   1.000
_cell.angle_alpha   90.00
_cell.angle_beta   90.00
_cell.angle_gamma   90.00
#
_symmetry.space_group_name_H-M   'P 1'
#
loop_
_entity.id
_entity.type
_entity.pdbx_description
1 polymer ?
#
loop_
_entity_poly.entity_id
_entity_poly.type
_entity_poly.pdbx_seq_one_letter_code
_entity_poly.pdbx_strand_id
1 'polypeptide(L)' 'MTTLISASYALQRQKIAVERTLYARSAEESLLAARWASAWHKLVQRKLDQDLAARMPKPVGSDGFLILPATRVLH' A
#
# COMPACT_ATOMS: atom_id res chain seq x y z
N MET A 1 -5.90 16.23 -1.56
CA MET A 1 -5.24 16.67 -0.30
C MET A 1 -5.44 15.72 0.89
N THR A 2 -6.07 14.54 0.74
CA THR A 2 -6.50 13.71 1.89
C THR A 2 -5.63 12.46 2.16
N THR A 3 -4.78 12.03 1.22
CA THR A 3 -3.98 10.79 1.31
C THR A 3 -2.85 10.90 2.34
N LEU A 4 -2.06 11.97 2.30
CA LEU A 4 -0.95 12.20 3.23
C LEU A 4 -1.44 12.39 4.67
N ILE A 5 -2.53 13.13 4.89
CA ILE A 5 -3.13 13.30 6.23
C ILE A 5 -3.60 11.95 6.79
N SER A 6 -4.22 11.12 5.94
CA SER A 6 -4.64 9.76 6.31
C SER A 6 -3.45 8.83 6.60
N ALA A 7 -2.36 8.95 5.84
CA ALA A 7 -1.14 8.19 6.04
C ALA A 7 -0.43 8.57 7.35
N SER A 8 -0.34 9.86 7.66
CA SER A 8 0.20 10.37 8.94
C SER A 8 -0.62 9.88 10.13
N TYR A 9 -1.95 9.90 10.03
CA TYR A 9 -2.82 9.35 11.07
C TYR A 9 -2.60 7.84 11.25
N ALA A 10 -2.52 7.08 10.15
CA ALA A 10 -2.26 5.65 10.19
C ALA A 10 -0.87 5.33 10.80
N LEU A 11 0.14 6.14 10.50
CA LEU A 11 1.48 6.05 11.11
C LEU A 11 1.44 6.31 12.61
N GLN A 12 0.70 7.34 13.06
CA GLN A 12 0.53 7.62 14.48
C GLN A 12 -0.13 6.43 15.21
N ARG A 13 -1.14 5.80 14.59
CA ARG A 13 -1.79 4.60 15.14
C ARG A 13 -0.87 3.38 15.16
N GLN A 14 -0.03 3.21 14.15
CA GLN A 14 1.00 2.18 14.12
C GLN A 14 1.97 2.35 15.29
N LYS A 15 2.48 3.57 15.52
CA LYS A 15 3.39 3.88 16.64
C LYS A 15 2.78 3.51 17.98
N ILE A 16 1.53 3.93 18.25
CA ILE A 16 0.82 3.61 19.50
C ILE A 16 0.67 2.11 19.68
N ALA A 17 0.37 1.36 18.61
CA ALA A 17 0.25 -0.08 18.70
C ALA A 17 1.59 -0.75 19.04
N VAL A 18 2.70 -0.27 18.46
CA VAL A 18 4.05 -0.75 18.81
C VAL A 18 4.41 -0.41 20.26
N GLU A 19 4.15 0.80 20.73
CA GLU A 19 4.35 1.16 22.14
C GLU A 19 3.58 0.22 23.08
N ARG A 20 2.35 -0.14 22.72
CA ARG A 20 1.55 -1.12 23.49
C ARG A 20 2.16 -2.53 23.49
N THR A 21 2.85 -2.95 22.42
CA THR A 21 3.58 -4.24 22.42
C THR A 21 4.73 -4.25 23.42
N LEU A 22 5.45 -3.12 23.52
CA LEU A 22 6.64 -2.97 24.36
C LEU A 22 6.31 -2.86 25.85
N TYR A 23 5.19 -2.21 26.19
CA TYR A 23 4.77 -1.97 27.57
C TYR A 23 3.63 -2.90 28.04
N ALA A 24 3.32 -3.96 27.30
CA ALA A 24 2.31 -4.94 27.69
C ALA A 24 2.71 -5.69 28.98
N ARG A 25 1.74 -5.95 29.87
CA ARG A 25 2.01 -6.71 31.11
C ARG A 25 1.99 -8.22 30.89
N SER A 26 1.39 -8.68 29.81
CA SER A 26 1.31 -10.10 29.45
C SER A 26 1.72 -10.34 28.01
N ALA A 27 2.14 -11.58 27.72
CA ALA A 27 2.46 -12.01 26.36
C ALA A 27 1.23 -11.96 25.44
N GLU A 28 0.04 -12.24 25.96
CA GLU A 28 -1.21 -12.17 25.20
C GLU A 28 -1.55 -10.73 24.78
N GLU A 29 -1.39 -9.77 25.71
CA GLU A 29 -1.57 -8.35 25.42
C GLU A 29 -0.54 -7.84 24.39
N SER A 30 0.71 -8.27 24.54
CA SER A 30 1.78 -7.94 23.59
C SER A 30 1.47 -8.48 22.19
N LEU A 31 1.02 -9.74 22.10
CA LEU A 31 0.65 -10.37 20.83
C LEU A 31 -0.53 -9.67 20.17
N LEU A 32 -1.57 -9.33 20.93
CA LEU A 32 -2.72 -8.60 20.40
C LEU A 32 -2.29 -7.24 19.86
N ALA A 33 -1.50 -6.49 20.62
CA ALA A 33 -0.95 -5.21 20.18
C ALA A 33 -0.07 -5.36 18.91
N ALA A 34 0.68 -6.45 18.77
CA ALA A 34 1.52 -6.71 17.60
C ALA A 34 0.70 -6.98 16.35
N ARG A 35 -0.46 -7.65 16.49
CA ARG A 35 -1.43 -7.83 15.40
C ARG A 35 -1.99 -6.49 14.94
N TRP A 36 -2.33 -5.61 15.88
CA TRP A 36 -2.77 -4.25 15.54
C TRP A 36 -1.68 -3.43 14.87
N ALA A 37 -0.43 -3.48 15.36
CA ALA A 37 0.71 -2.81 14.75
C ALA A 37 0.90 -3.27 13.30
N SER A 38 0.82 -4.58 13.06
CA SER A 38 0.91 -5.18 11.73
C SER A 38 -0.24 -4.73 10.81
N ALA A 39 -1.46 -4.62 11.32
CA ALA A 39 -2.62 -4.15 10.56
C ALA A 39 -2.46 -2.67 10.14
N TRP A 40 -2.04 -1.81 11.07
CA TRP A 40 -1.77 -0.41 10.79
C TRP A 40 -0.61 -0.24 9.81
N HIS A 41 0.46 -1.02 9.95
CA HIS A 41 1.58 -1.02 9.01
C HIS A 41 1.13 -1.32 7.57
N LYS A 42 0.32 -2.38 7.37
CA LYS A 42 -0.23 -2.72 6.05
C LYS A 42 -1.07 -1.59 5.46
N LEU A 43 -1.85 -0.89 6.30
CA LEU A 43 -2.65 0.25 5.86
C LEU A 43 -1.79 1.44 5.44
N VAL A 44 -0.76 1.78 6.24
CA VAL A 44 0.22 2.82 5.92
C VAL A 44 0.88 2.51 4.58
N GLN A 45 1.39 1.29 4.41
CA GLN A 45 2.07 0.89 3.19
C GLN A 45 1.17 1.08 1.96
N ARG A 46 -0.07 0.59 2.01
CA ARG A 46 -1.04 0.78 0.93
C ARG A 46 -1.31 2.25 0.61
N LYS A 47 -1.32 3.13 1.62
CA LYS A 47 -1.55 4.57 1.41
C LYS A 47 -0.34 5.24 0.77
N LEU A 48 0.87 4.84 1.15
CA LEU A 48 2.10 5.31 0.51
C LEU A 48 2.20 4.81 -0.93
N ASP A 49 1.87 3.55 -1.18
CA ASP A 49 1.83 2.99 -2.53
C ASP A 49 0.79 3.71 -3.41
N GLN A 50 -0.38 4.05 -2.86
CA GLN A 50 -1.39 4.87 -3.54
C GLN A 50 -0.89 6.28 -3.86
N ASP A 51 -0.19 6.93 -2.92
CA ASP A 51 0.37 8.27 -3.14
C ASP A 51 1.47 8.24 -4.21
N LEU A 52 2.33 7.22 -4.18
CA LEU A 52 3.36 6.99 -5.19
C LEU A 52 2.74 6.74 -6.57
N ALA A 53 1.73 5.88 -6.66
CA ALA A 53 1.03 5.60 -7.90
C ALA A 53 0.28 6.83 -8.45
N ALA A 54 -0.25 7.68 -7.58
CA ALA A 54 -0.90 8.93 -7.97
C ALA A 54 0.11 9.98 -8.47
N ARG A 55 1.35 9.93 -7.97
CA ARG A 55 2.45 10.82 -8.39
C ARG A 55 3.16 10.35 -9.65
N MET A 56 3.13 9.05 -9.95
CA MET A 56 3.64 8.54 -11.21
C MET A 56 2.69 8.95 -12.35
N PRO A 57 3.18 9.57 -13.44
CA PRO A 57 2.37 9.74 -14.62
C PRO A 57 1.94 8.34 -15.10
N LYS A 58 0.64 8.16 -15.37
CA LYS A 58 0.16 6.98 -16.09
C LYS A 58 1.06 6.81 -17.32
N PRO A 59 1.58 5.60 -17.61
CA PRO A 59 2.28 5.39 -18.87
C PRO A 59 1.33 5.88 -19.96
N VAL A 60 1.77 6.91 -20.69
CA VAL A 60 1.02 7.43 -21.82
C VAL A 60 0.70 6.21 -22.67
N GLY A 61 -0.59 5.96 -22.89
CA GLY A 61 -1.00 4.90 -23.78
C GLY A 61 -0.22 5.10 -25.07
N SER A 62 0.55 4.10 -25.46
CA SER A 62 0.93 3.95 -26.87
C SER A 62 -0.37 3.67 -27.62
N ASP A 63 -1.16 4.71 -27.86
CA ASP A 63 -2.13 4.72 -28.93
C ASP A 63 -1.35 4.47 -30.21
N GLY A 64 -1.57 3.30 -30.80
CA GLY A 64 -1.13 3.00 -32.15
C GLY A 64 0.09 2.09 -32.28
N PHE A 65 0.01 0.87 -31.77
CA PHE A 65 0.61 -0.27 -32.49
C PHE A 65 -0.24 -1.52 -32.29
N LEU A 66 -1.45 -1.50 -32.87
CA LEU A 66 -2.14 -2.72 -33.24
C LEU A 66 -1.34 -3.37 -34.38
N ILE A 67 -0.39 -4.23 -34.02
CA ILE A 67 0.17 -5.20 -34.97
C ILE A 67 -0.98 -6.13 -35.34
N LEU A 68 -1.63 -5.84 -36.47
CA LEU A 68 -2.49 -6.80 -37.14
C LEU A 68 -1.67 -8.07 -37.41
N PRO A 69 -2.19 -9.28 -37.12
CA PRO A 69 -1.52 -10.49 -37.57
C PRO A 69 -1.55 -10.48 -39.10
N ALA A 70 -0.37 -10.36 -39.72
CA ALA A 70 -0.22 -10.52 -41.16
C ALA A 70 -0.75 -11.92 -41.54
N THR A 71 -1.85 -11.92 -42.29
CA THR A 71 -2.46 -13.09 -42.90
C THR A 71 -1.41 -13.85 -43.71
N ARG A 72 -0.87 -14.94 -43.14
CA ARG A 72 -0.19 -15.97 -43.92
C ARG A 72 -1.25 -16.95 -44.42
N VAL A 73 -1.69 -16.75 -45.66
CA VAL A 73 -2.26 -17.82 -46.46
C VAL A 73 -1.44 -17.90 -47.73
N LEU A 74 -0.47 -18.83 -47.70
CA LEU A 74 0.09 -19.46 -48.89
C LEU A 74 -0.80 -20.66 -49.16
N HIS A 75 -1.48 -20.70 -50.31
CA HIS A 75 -1.73 -21.90 -51.11
C HIS A 75 -2.27 -21.51 -52.48
#